data_AF-A0A0A6VP67-F1
#
_entry.id   AF-A0A0A6VP67-F1
#
_cell.length_a   1.000
_cell.length_b   1.000
_cell.length_c   1.000
_cell.angle_alpha   90.00
_cell.angle_beta   90.00
_cell.angle_gamma   90.00
#
_symmetry.space_group_name_H-M   'P 1'
#
loop_
_entity.id
_entity.type
_entity.pdbx_description
1 polymer ?
#
loop_
_entity_poly.entity_id
_entity_poly.type
_entity_poly.pdbx_seq_one_letter_code
_entity_poly.pdbx_strand_id
1 'polypeptide(L)'
;MSRFADFGNALHSGRTSYPFVDRAKRWLAIVGVLVLLSLLVPVAKGGFNLGIDFTGGSEFTVSAVADPDIETGQRAVADSSDAAEVEVTNIAPETVRVRTEQLDDDQTLAVKDALVEAYGVSEQEVTSNFVGPTWGAGVTSQALQGLVVFVVLATALMALYFRTWKMSVSAVAGMLASVAITAGIYSLVGFEVTPSAVIGFLTVLSYSLYDSVVVFDKVRENTEGLLDGTAPPELAGRKYSDQVNLAVNQTLVRSINTSVVGILPVGSILFIGWLVLGAGTLKDLSLSLFVGIIVGTAATLFVAAPLYALLRRGEPAVQEQEARAGASAERAAEESLAH
;
A
#
# COMPACT_ATOMS: atom_id res chain seq x y z
N MET A 1 -22.61 26.19 -2.39
CA MET A 1 -22.34 24.75 -2.57
C MET A 1 -20.83 24.57 -2.55
N SER A 2 -20.32 23.49 -1.95
CA SER A 2 -18.87 23.29 -1.78
C SER A 2 -18.21 22.95 -3.12
N ARG A 3 -17.08 23.61 -3.46
CA ARG A 3 -16.30 23.37 -4.70
C ARG A 3 -15.97 21.88 -4.91
N PHE A 4 -15.88 21.10 -3.84
CA PHE A 4 -15.60 19.67 -3.89
C PHE A 4 -16.82 18.84 -4.33
N ALA A 5 -18.02 19.22 -3.87
CA ALA A 5 -19.27 18.58 -4.31
C ALA A 5 -19.56 18.87 -5.78
N ASP A 6 -19.28 20.10 -6.23
CA ASP A 6 -19.43 20.50 -7.64
C ASP A 6 -18.43 19.74 -8.54
N PHE A 7 -17.18 19.59 -8.09
CA PHE A 7 -16.16 18.79 -8.78
C PHE A 7 -16.53 17.31 -8.87
N GLY A 8 -17.01 16.71 -7.78
CA GLY A 8 -17.43 15.30 -7.79
C GLY A 8 -18.64 15.04 -8.67
N ASN A 9 -19.63 15.94 -8.64
CA ASN A 9 -20.76 15.87 -9.55
C ASN A 9 -20.34 16.05 -11.02
N ALA A 10 -19.33 16.89 -11.30
CA ALA A 10 -18.79 17.05 -12.64
C ALA A 10 -18.04 15.80 -13.13
N LEU A 11 -17.29 15.12 -12.27
CA LEU A 11 -16.66 13.82 -12.56
C LEU A 11 -17.70 12.73 -12.80
N HIS A 12 -18.73 12.65 -11.93
CA HIS A 12 -19.77 11.63 -12.04
C HIS A 12 -20.62 11.80 -13.31
N SER A 13 -20.94 13.03 -13.68
CA SER A 13 -21.67 13.37 -14.91
C SER A 13 -20.81 13.32 -16.18
N GLY A 14 -19.49 13.13 -16.06
CA GLY A 14 -18.55 13.16 -17.19
C GLY A 14 -18.29 14.55 -17.77
N ARG A 15 -18.78 15.63 -17.13
CA ARG A 15 -18.49 17.02 -17.51
C ARG A 15 -17.00 17.37 -17.32
N THR A 16 -16.36 16.73 -16.36
CA THR A 16 -14.90 16.74 -16.17
C THR A 16 -14.42 15.29 -16.20
N SER A 17 -13.33 15.02 -16.91
CA SER A 17 -12.79 13.66 -17.11
C SER A 17 -11.27 13.71 -16.99
N TYR A 18 -10.71 12.87 -16.13
CA TYR A 18 -9.28 12.61 -16.11
C TYR A 18 -8.95 11.42 -17.02
N PRO A 19 -7.95 11.54 -17.93
CA PRO A 19 -7.66 10.53 -18.93
C PRO A 19 -6.78 9.41 -18.37
N PHE A 20 -7.35 8.53 -17.54
CA PHE A 20 -6.68 7.33 -17.03
C PHE A 20 -6.41 6.31 -18.14
N VAL A 21 -7.39 6.10 -19.01
CA VAL A 21 -7.33 5.09 -20.09
C VAL A 21 -6.45 5.55 -21.25
N ASP A 22 -6.60 6.80 -21.72
CA ASP A 22 -5.82 7.30 -22.87
C ASP A 22 -4.31 7.29 -22.59
N ARG A 23 -3.94 7.47 -21.33
CA ARG A 23 -2.54 7.50 -20.86
C ARG A 23 -2.10 6.17 -20.25
N ALA A 24 -2.84 5.08 -20.46
CA ALA A 24 -2.60 3.80 -19.80
C ALA A 24 -1.16 3.32 -19.92
N LYS A 25 -0.55 3.38 -21.11
CA LYS A 25 0.85 2.98 -21.32
C LYS A 25 1.84 3.78 -20.47
N ARG A 26 1.59 5.08 -20.27
CA ARG A 26 2.45 5.95 -19.44
C ARG A 26 2.34 5.58 -17.97
N TRP A 27 1.12 5.39 -17.47
CA TRP A 27 0.89 4.99 -16.08
C TRP A 27 1.48 3.61 -15.78
N LEU A 28 1.24 2.63 -16.65
CA LEU A 28 1.80 1.29 -16.50
C LEU A 28 3.33 1.28 -16.60
N ALA A 29 3.94 2.15 -17.43
CA ALA A 29 5.39 2.29 -17.47
C ALA A 29 5.95 2.87 -16.16
N ILE A 30 5.34 3.93 -15.63
CA ILE A 30 5.74 4.53 -14.34
C ILE A 30 5.62 3.50 -13.22
N VAL A 31 4.49 2.82 -13.12
CA VAL A 31 4.26 1.78 -12.11
C VAL A 31 5.23 0.61 -12.32
N GLY A 32 5.46 0.18 -13.56
CA GLY A 32 6.43 -0.87 -13.86
C GLY A 32 7.83 -0.54 -13.36
N VAL A 33 8.27 0.72 -13.52
CA VAL A 33 9.53 1.22 -12.94
C VAL A 33 9.48 1.21 -11.42
N LEU A 34 8.38 1.68 -10.81
CA LEU A 34 8.24 1.67 -9.34
C LEU A 34 8.28 0.25 -8.77
N VAL A 35 7.60 -0.71 -9.39
CA VAL A 35 7.62 -2.13 -9.00
C VAL A 35 9.02 -2.70 -9.17
N LEU A 36 9.69 -2.42 -10.29
CA LEU A 36 11.07 -2.85 -10.52
C LEU A 36 12.01 -2.32 -9.41
N LEU A 37 11.95 -1.02 -9.12
CA LEU A 37 12.73 -0.40 -8.04
C LEU A 37 12.39 -1.03 -6.69
N SER A 38 11.12 -1.31 -6.43
CA SER A 38 10.67 -1.93 -5.19
C SER A 38 11.23 -3.34 -4.97
N LEU A 39 11.54 -4.06 -6.06
CA LEU A 39 12.17 -5.37 -6.01
C LEU A 39 13.72 -5.29 -5.95
N LEU A 40 14.32 -4.28 -6.59
CA LEU A 40 15.77 -4.13 -6.65
C LEU A 40 16.38 -3.50 -5.40
N VAL A 41 15.69 -2.54 -4.78
CA VAL A 41 16.19 -1.82 -3.59
C VAL A 41 16.51 -2.76 -2.42
N PRO A 42 15.64 -3.71 -2.02
CA PRO A 42 15.97 -4.67 -0.98
C PRO A 42 17.18 -5.53 -1.32
N VAL A 43 17.28 -6.00 -2.58
CA VAL A 43 18.42 -6.82 -3.03
C VAL A 43 19.73 -6.04 -2.95
N ALA A 44 19.73 -4.76 -3.34
CA ALA A 44 20.91 -3.91 -3.30
C ALA A 44 21.32 -3.50 -1.87
N LYS A 45 20.37 -3.39 -0.93
CA LYS A 45 20.61 -3.05 0.48
C LYS A 45 20.95 -4.25 1.36
N GLY A 46 20.94 -5.47 0.82
CA GLY A 46 21.17 -6.69 1.60
C GLY A 46 19.93 -7.22 2.34
N GLY A 47 18.73 -6.71 2.04
CA GLY A 47 17.47 -7.21 2.58
C GLY A 47 16.47 -6.13 2.98
N PHE A 48 15.42 -6.57 3.66
CA PHE A 48 14.52 -5.70 4.41
C PHE A 48 15.08 -5.50 5.83
N ASN A 49 14.81 -4.33 6.43
CA ASN A 49 15.03 -4.14 7.86
C ASN A 49 13.97 -4.94 8.61
N LEU A 50 14.30 -6.14 9.08
CA LEU A 50 13.38 -7.02 9.80
C LEU A 50 13.47 -6.74 11.29
N GLY A 51 12.33 -6.70 11.97
CA GLY A 51 12.30 -6.55 13.41
C GLY A 51 12.75 -7.79 14.17
N ILE A 52 12.97 -7.63 15.48
CA ILE A 52 13.36 -8.72 16.40
C ILE A 52 12.40 -9.90 16.35
N ASP A 53 11.13 -9.65 16.04
CA ASP A 53 10.10 -10.68 15.91
C ASP A 53 10.38 -11.67 14.78
N PHE A 54 11.25 -11.31 13.84
CA PHE A 54 11.64 -12.16 12.72
C PHE A 54 13.09 -12.66 12.85
N THR A 55 14.00 -11.82 13.36
CA THR A 55 15.42 -12.18 13.52
C THR A 55 15.71 -12.94 14.81
N GLY A 56 14.87 -12.77 15.84
CA GLY A 56 15.20 -13.15 17.21
C GLY A 56 16.20 -12.17 17.85
N GLY A 57 16.34 -12.24 19.17
CA GLY A 57 17.28 -11.43 19.95
C GLY A 57 16.63 -10.70 21.12
N SER A 58 17.38 -9.77 21.72
CA SER A 58 16.91 -8.90 22.80
C SER A 58 16.77 -7.46 22.30
N GLU A 59 15.73 -6.77 22.74
CA GLU A 59 15.50 -5.35 22.44
C GLU A 59 15.23 -4.59 23.73
N PHE A 60 15.88 -3.44 23.86
CA PHE A 60 15.68 -2.49 24.94
C PHE A 60 15.14 -1.19 24.36
N THR A 61 14.06 -0.69 24.95
CA THR A 61 13.53 0.64 24.65
C THR A 61 13.83 1.52 25.86
N VAL A 62 14.61 2.58 25.63
CA VAL A 62 14.97 3.60 26.61
C VAL A 62 14.17 4.86 26.27
N SER A 63 13.27 5.25 27.16
CA SER A 63 12.41 6.43 27.02
C SER A 63 12.94 7.61 27.84
N ALA A 64 12.42 8.81 27.58
CA ALA A 64 12.78 10.05 28.29
C ALA A 64 14.29 10.39 28.27
N VAL A 65 14.96 10.05 27.17
CA VAL A 65 16.39 10.29 26.96
C VAL A 65 16.62 11.75 26.55
N ALA A 66 17.28 12.53 27.41
CA ALA A 66 17.55 13.95 27.15
C ALA A 66 18.49 14.18 25.96
N ASP A 67 19.48 13.31 25.77
CA ASP A 67 20.39 13.30 24.62
C ASP A 67 20.43 11.90 24.00
N PRO A 68 19.64 11.62 22.95
CA PRO A 68 19.53 10.30 22.33
C PRO A 68 20.73 10.03 21.40
N ASP A 69 21.94 10.07 21.97
CA ASP A 69 23.18 9.78 21.28
C ASP A 69 23.36 8.27 21.10
N ILE A 70 23.50 7.86 19.83
CA ILE A 70 23.62 6.46 19.43
C ILE A 70 24.91 5.83 19.97
N GLU A 71 26.02 6.58 20.00
CA GLU A 71 27.31 6.06 20.46
C GLU A 71 27.30 5.75 21.96
N THR A 72 26.56 6.54 22.74
CA THR A 72 26.36 6.30 24.18
C THR A 72 25.70 4.95 24.43
N GLY A 73 24.63 4.62 23.71
CA GLY A 73 23.99 3.31 23.80
C GLY A 73 24.89 2.17 23.35
N GLN A 74 25.62 2.34 22.25
CA GLN A 74 26.54 1.31 21.75
C GLN A 74 27.65 1.01 22.76
N ARG A 75 28.23 2.05 23.37
CA ARG A 75 29.26 1.90 24.40
C ARG A 75 28.72 1.23 25.67
N ALA A 76 27.52 1.63 26.11
CA ALA A 76 26.88 1.04 27.28
C ALA A 76 26.68 -0.48 27.14
N VAL A 77 26.26 -0.95 25.96
CA VAL A 77 26.10 -2.39 25.69
C VAL A 77 27.45 -3.10 25.60
N ALA A 78 28.43 -2.49 24.91
CA ALA A 78 29.76 -3.07 24.74
C ALA A 78 30.52 -3.23 26.08
N ASP A 79 30.29 -2.32 27.03
CA ASP A 79 30.93 -2.35 28.35
C ASP A 79 30.21 -3.31 29.32
N SER A 80 28.96 -3.67 29.06
CA SER A 80 28.10 -4.49 29.95
C SER A 80 27.86 -5.92 29.47
N SER A 81 28.12 -6.20 28.20
CA SER A 81 27.92 -7.53 27.60
C SER A 81 28.91 -7.79 26.46
N ASP A 82 29.20 -9.07 26.22
CA ASP A 82 29.98 -9.52 25.05
C ASP A 82 29.12 -9.61 23.77
N ALA A 83 28.03 -8.85 23.67
CA ALA A 83 27.13 -8.89 22.51
C ALA A 83 27.87 -8.47 21.23
N ALA A 84 27.97 -9.40 20.28
CA ALA A 84 28.73 -9.22 19.05
C ALA A 84 28.03 -8.30 18.03
N GLU A 85 26.69 -8.29 18.04
CA GLU A 85 25.87 -7.45 17.17
C GLU A 85 25.00 -6.53 18.02
N VAL A 86 25.23 -5.22 17.90
CA VAL A 86 24.46 -4.17 18.59
C VAL A 86 24.01 -3.14 17.59
N GLU A 87 22.70 -2.97 17.47
CA GLU A 87 22.08 -1.93 16.67
C GLU A 87 21.39 -0.92 17.59
N VAL A 88 21.78 0.35 17.49
CA VAL A 88 21.18 1.44 18.27
C VAL A 88 20.53 2.43 17.31
N THR A 89 19.26 2.73 17.53
CA THR A 89 18.47 3.61 16.65
C THR A 89 17.57 4.54 17.43
N ASN A 90 17.40 5.76 16.91
CA ASN A 90 16.46 6.73 17.44
C ASN A 90 15.09 6.49 16.82
N ILE A 91 14.18 5.92 17.60
CA ILE A 91 12.86 5.48 17.11
C ILE A 91 11.79 6.57 17.29
N ALA A 92 11.99 7.51 18.21
CA ALA A 92 11.16 8.69 18.43
C ALA A 92 11.98 9.80 19.14
N PRO A 93 11.46 11.03 19.26
CA PRO A 93 12.09 12.04 20.12
C PRO A 93 12.28 11.46 21.54
N GLU A 94 13.46 11.67 22.12
CA GLU A 94 13.80 11.21 23.48
C GLU A 94 13.67 9.69 23.69
N THR A 95 13.62 8.89 22.61
CA THR A 95 13.47 7.44 22.71
C THR A 95 14.52 6.72 21.86
N VAL A 96 15.35 5.94 22.53
CA VAL A 96 16.39 5.11 21.92
C VAL A 96 15.98 3.64 21.95
N ARG A 97 16.15 2.94 20.84
CA ARG A 97 16.07 1.49 20.75
C ARG A 97 17.46 0.91 20.68
N VAL A 98 17.71 -0.11 21.47
CA VAL A 98 18.92 -0.92 21.43
C VAL A 98 18.52 -2.35 21.14
N ARG A 99 19.11 -2.95 20.12
CA ARG A 99 18.88 -4.33 19.72
C ARG A 99 20.18 -5.09 19.78
N THR A 100 20.13 -6.29 20.35
CA THR A 100 21.28 -7.17 20.47
C THR A 100 20.91 -8.57 20.00
N GLU A 101 21.92 -9.42 19.86
CA GLU A 101 21.70 -10.87 19.85
C GLU A 101 21.01 -11.35 21.14
N GLN A 102 20.66 -12.63 21.18
CA GLN A 102 20.02 -13.23 22.34
C GLN A 102 20.94 -13.10 23.57
N LEU A 103 20.44 -12.40 24.59
CA LEU A 103 21.07 -12.32 25.90
C LEU A 103 20.40 -13.28 26.88
N ASP A 104 21.17 -13.78 27.85
CA ASP A 104 20.60 -14.43 29.03
C ASP A 104 20.04 -13.41 30.03
N ASP A 105 19.41 -13.90 31.11
CA ASP A 105 18.75 -13.04 32.10
C ASP A 105 19.75 -12.10 32.81
N ASP A 106 20.95 -12.59 33.14
CA ASP A 106 21.97 -11.81 33.84
C ASP A 106 22.57 -10.74 32.93
N GLN A 107 22.84 -11.08 31.66
CA GLN A 107 23.27 -10.15 30.63
C GLN A 107 22.20 -9.09 30.32
N THR A 108 20.93 -9.50 30.29
CA THR A 108 19.81 -8.58 30.05
C THR A 108 19.70 -7.54 31.16
N LEU A 109 19.88 -7.95 32.42
CA LEU A 109 19.91 -7.05 33.56
C LEU A 109 21.14 -6.12 33.51
N ALA A 110 22.33 -6.65 33.21
CA ALA A 110 23.54 -5.85 33.09
C ALA A 110 23.42 -4.76 32.01
N VAL A 111 22.89 -5.12 30.83
CA VAL A 111 22.65 -4.16 29.74
C VAL A 111 21.59 -3.13 30.13
N LYS A 112 20.51 -3.57 30.79
CA LYS A 112 19.48 -2.65 31.29
C LYS A 112 20.07 -1.61 32.24
N ASP A 113 20.85 -2.04 33.23
CA ASP A 113 21.46 -1.16 34.23
C ASP A 113 22.48 -0.20 33.59
N ALA A 114 23.26 -0.69 32.63
CA ALA A 114 24.19 0.14 31.87
C ALA A 114 23.48 1.22 31.05
N LEU A 115 22.34 0.90 30.43
CA LEU A 115 21.53 1.87 29.69
C LEU A 115 20.87 2.90 30.60
N VAL A 116 20.43 2.50 31.80
CA VAL A 116 19.93 3.40 32.85
C VAL A 116 21.00 4.42 33.24
N GLU A 117 22.22 3.96 33.51
CA GLU A 117 23.34 4.83 33.90
C GLU A 117 23.80 5.73 32.73
N ALA A 118 23.96 5.16 31.54
CA ALA A 118 24.50 5.88 30.39
C ALA A 118 23.58 7.03 29.91
N TYR A 119 22.26 6.82 29.94
CA TYR A 119 21.28 7.83 29.54
C TYR A 119 20.74 8.66 30.72
N GLY A 120 21.10 8.32 31.95
CA GLY A 120 20.66 9.03 33.16
C GLY A 120 19.15 8.98 33.39
N VAL A 121 18.50 7.90 32.97
CA VAL A 121 17.04 7.69 33.08
C VAL A 121 16.71 6.84 34.31
N SER A 122 15.43 6.59 34.59
CA SER A 122 15.03 5.65 35.64
C SER A 122 14.88 4.23 35.09
N GLU A 123 14.96 3.21 35.96
CA GLU A 123 14.71 1.81 35.56
C GLU A 123 13.35 1.56 34.92
N GLN A 124 12.36 2.42 35.19
CA GLN A 124 11.00 2.32 34.62
C GLN A 124 10.96 2.77 33.16
N GLU A 125 11.92 3.60 32.74
CA GLU A 125 12.04 4.10 31.37
C GLU A 125 12.79 3.12 30.46
N VAL A 126 13.39 2.07 31.02
CA VAL A 126 14.08 1.01 30.27
C VAL A 126 13.26 -0.27 30.29
N THR A 127 12.64 -0.57 29.15
CA THR A 127 11.89 -1.82 28.93
C THR A 127 12.70 -2.78 28.08
N SER A 128 12.82 -4.03 28.52
CA SER A 128 13.46 -5.11 27.77
C SER A 128 12.41 -6.07 27.22
N ASN A 129 12.55 -6.46 25.96
CA ASN A 129 11.75 -7.48 25.31
C ASN A 129 12.68 -8.52 24.67
N PHE A 130 12.35 -9.79 24.80
CA PHE A 130 13.16 -10.89 24.27
C PHE A 130 12.33 -11.74 23.32
N VAL A 131 12.90 -12.06 22.16
CA VAL A 131 12.31 -12.96 21.18
C VAL A 131 13.22 -14.15 20.93
N GLY A 132 12.74 -15.33 21.31
CA GLY A 132 13.45 -16.58 21.06
C GLY A 132 13.49 -16.98 19.59
N PRO A 133 14.53 -17.71 19.15
CA PRO A 133 14.72 -18.09 17.74
C PRO A 133 13.60 -18.98 17.19
N THR A 134 12.96 -19.79 18.03
CA THR A 134 11.80 -20.62 17.66
C THR A 134 10.55 -19.77 17.39
N TRP A 135 10.35 -18.71 18.18
CA TRP A 135 9.28 -17.75 17.95
C TRP A 135 9.52 -16.97 16.66
N GLY A 136 10.74 -16.44 16.47
CA GLY A 136 11.09 -15.65 15.30
C GLY A 136 10.90 -16.40 13.98
N ALA A 137 11.44 -17.63 13.90
CA ALA A 137 11.26 -18.49 12.73
C ALA A 137 9.79 -18.88 12.50
N GLY A 138 9.03 -19.15 13.57
CA GLY A 138 7.61 -19.47 13.52
C GLY A 138 6.77 -18.30 12.98
N VAL A 139 6.94 -17.12 13.54
CA VAL A 139 6.21 -15.90 13.16
C VAL A 139 6.57 -15.47 11.73
N THR A 140 7.84 -15.52 11.35
CA THR A 140 8.29 -15.25 9.97
C THR A 140 7.57 -16.16 8.97
N SER A 141 7.56 -17.47 9.26
CA SER A 141 6.93 -18.46 8.38
C SER A 141 5.43 -18.26 8.30
N GLN A 142 4.75 -18.01 9.42
CA GLN A 142 3.32 -17.75 9.45
C GLN A 142 2.92 -16.46 8.74
N ALA A 143 3.70 -15.38 8.88
CA ALA A 143 3.49 -14.12 8.19
C ALA A 143 3.58 -14.28 6.66
N LEU A 144 4.63 -14.96 6.18
CA LEU A 144 4.83 -15.21 4.76
C LEU A 144 3.77 -16.16 4.20
N GLN A 145 3.43 -17.24 4.92
CA GLN A 145 2.34 -18.13 4.54
C GLN A 145 1.00 -17.40 4.50
N GLY A 146 0.70 -16.56 5.49
CA GLY A 146 -0.51 -15.76 5.55
C GLY A 146 -0.65 -14.82 4.34
N LEU A 147 0.44 -14.15 3.95
CA LEU A 147 0.47 -13.31 2.75
C LEU A 147 0.23 -14.12 1.47
N VAL A 148 0.90 -15.25 1.30
CA VAL A 148 0.72 -16.11 0.12
C VAL A 148 -0.70 -16.65 0.04
N VAL A 149 -1.22 -17.19 1.15
CA VAL A 149 -2.60 -17.71 1.24
C VAL A 149 -3.60 -16.60 0.93
N PHE A 150 -3.41 -15.39 1.49
CA PHE A 150 -4.27 -14.25 1.19
C PHE A 150 -4.26 -13.92 -0.31
N VAL A 151 -3.08 -13.79 -0.93
CA VAL A 151 -2.96 -13.46 -2.36
C VAL A 151 -3.63 -14.52 -3.23
N VAL A 152 -3.47 -15.80 -2.91
CA VAL A 152 -4.12 -16.91 -3.63
C VAL A 152 -5.64 -16.84 -3.48
N LEU A 153 -6.14 -16.68 -2.25
CA LEU A 153 -7.59 -16.59 -1.99
C LEU A 153 -8.21 -15.34 -2.63
N ALA A 154 -7.55 -14.19 -2.55
CA ALA A 154 -8.00 -12.95 -3.19
C ALA A 154 -8.02 -13.09 -4.72
N THR A 155 -7.00 -13.74 -5.30
CA THR A 155 -6.96 -14.05 -6.74
C THR A 155 -8.09 -14.98 -7.15
N ALA A 156 -8.31 -16.06 -6.39
CA ALA A 156 -9.40 -17.00 -6.64
C ALA A 156 -10.77 -16.30 -6.54
N LEU A 157 -10.97 -15.48 -5.50
CA LEU A 157 -12.18 -14.67 -5.34
C LEU A 157 -12.40 -13.75 -6.53
N MET A 158 -11.37 -13.01 -6.97
CA MET A 158 -11.48 -12.12 -8.14
C MET A 158 -11.75 -12.90 -9.44
N ALA A 159 -11.19 -14.10 -9.59
CA ALA A 159 -11.46 -14.96 -10.74
C ALA A 159 -12.91 -15.46 -10.77
N LEU A 160 -13.47 -15.83 -9.61
CA LEU A 160 -14.85 -16.28 -9.49
C LEU A 160 -15.86 -15.13 -9.58
N TYR A 161 -15.52 -13.98 -8.99
CA TYR A 161 -16.39 -12.80 -8.94
C TYR A 161 -16.47 -12.11 -10.31
N PHE A 162 -15.32 -11.77 -10.88
CA PHE A 162 -15.28 -11.17 -12.21
C PHE A 162 -15.29 -12.27 -13.26
N ARG A 163 -16.48 -12.58 -13.78
CA ARG A 163 -16.70 -13.55 -14.87
C ARG A 163 -15.88 -13.30 -16.16
N THR A 164 -15.11 -12.21 -16.22
CA THR A 164 -14.15 -11.90 -17.28
C THR A 164 -12.73 -12.00 -16.72
N TRP A 165 -11.93 -12.93 -17.24
CA TRP A 165 -10.54 -13.14 -16.82
C TRP A 165 -9.67 -11.87 -16.92
N LYS A 166 -9.93 -10.99 -17.89
CA LYS A 166 -9.19 -9.71 -18.07
C LYS A 166 -9.43 -8.74 -16.91
N MET A 167 -10.64 -8.70 -16.35
CA MET A 167 -10.92 -7.90 -15.15
C MET A 167 -10.19 -8.49 -13.95
N SER A 168 -10.26 -9.81 -13.75
CA SER A 168 -9.56 -10.50 -12.66
C SER A 168 -8.04 -10.28 -12.71
N VAL A 169 -7.41 -10.46 -13.86
CA VAL A 169 -5.95 -10.23 -14.03
C VAL A 169 -5.59 -8.78 -13.75
N SER A 170 -6.42 -7.83 -14.19
CA SER A 170 -6.14 -6.42 -13.98
C SER A 170 -6.27 -6.00 -12.51
N ALA A 171 -7.30 -6.51 -11.82
CA ALA A 171 -7.48 -6.31 -10.38
C ALA A 171 -6.33 -6.93 -9.56
N VAL A 172 -5.95 -8.18 -9.88
CA VAL A 172 -4.82 -8.87 -9.25
C VAL A 172 -3.52 -8.12 -9.49
N ALA A 173 -3.27 -7.63 -10.71
CA ALA A 173 -2.06 -6.86 -11.01
C ALA A 173 -1.99 -5.55 -10.21
N GLY A 174 -3.12 -4.84 -10.04
CA GLY A 174 -3.20 -3.68 -9.17
C GLY A 174 -2.86 -4.02 -7.71
N MET A 175 -3.46 -5.09 -7.19
CA MET A 175 -3.22 -5.57 -5.82
C MET A 175 -1.75 -6.00 -5.59
N LEU A 176 -1.14 -6.69 -6.55
CA LEU A 176 0.27 -7.09 -6.45
C LEU A 176 1.20 -5.88 -6.54
N ALA A 177 0.91 -4.94 -7.45
CA ALA A 177 1.66 -3.69 -7.54
C ALA A 177 1.58 -2.89 -6.23
N SER A 178 0.42 -2.85 -5.57
CA SER A 178 0.28 -2.11 -4.31
C SER A 178 1.13 -2.70 -3.19
N VAL A 179 1.16 -4.02 -3.04
CA VAL A 179 2.03 -4.68 -2.03
C VAL A 179 3.49 -4.51 -2.38
N ALA A 180 3.86 -4.73 -3.64
CA ALA A 180 5.25 -4.59 -4.07
C ALA A 180 5.76 -3.18 -3.81
N ILE A 181 5.01 -2.14 -4.18
CA ILE A 181 5.40 -0.74 -3.96
C ILE A 181 5.43 -0.40 -2.48
N THR A 182 4.45 -0.87 -1.69
CA THR A 182 4.44 -0.63 -0.24
C THR A 182 5.67 -1.25 0.44
N ALA A 183 6.00 -2.50 0.12
CA ALA A 183 7.21 -3.16 0.61
C ALA A 183 8.49 -2.45 0.10
N GLY A 184 8.52 -2.03 -1.16
CA GLY A 184 9.61 -1.26 -1.73
C GLY A 184 9.88 0.04 -0.98
N ILE A 185 8.84 0.77 -0.59
CA ILE A 185 8.95 1.98 0.24
C ILE A 185 9.57 1.64 1.60
N TYR A 186 9.15 0.54 2.23
CA TYR A 186 9.73 0.09 3.50
C TYR A 186 11.24 -0.12 3.38
N SER A 187 11.69 -0.87 2.37
CA SER A 187 13.12 -1.11 2.16
C SER A 187 13.89 0.16 1.75
N LEU A 188 13.29 1.02 0.92
CA LEU A 188 13.91 2.26 0.47
C LEU A 188 14.19 3.21 1.63
N VAL A 189 13.19 3.43 2.50
CA VAL A 189 13.33 4.31 3.66
C VAL A 189 14.11 3.64 4.79
N GLY A 190 14.11 2.30 4.85
CA GLY A 190 14.69 1.54 5.96
C GLY A 190 13.71 1.35 7.11
N PHE A 191 12.41 1.45 6.84
CA PHE A 191 11.39 1.14 7.84
C PHE A 191 11.44 -0.34 8.20
N GLU A 192 11.28 -0.58 9.50
CA GLU A 192 11.28 -1.90 10.06
C GLU A 192 10.00 -2.66 9.67
N VAL A 193 10.17 -3.89 9.22
CA VAL A 193 9.08 -4.83 8.99
C VAL A 193 8.91 -5.62 10.28
N THR A 194 7.82 -5.35 10.99
CA THR A 194 7.39 -6.10 12.18
C THR A 194 6.12 -6.90 11.87
N PRO A 195 5.69 -7.86 12.72
CA PRO A 195 4.42 -8.56 12.55
C PRO A 195 3.24 -7.59 12.48
N SER A 196 3.28 -6.50 13.26
CA SER A 196 2.31 -5.41 13.19
C SER A 196 2.29 -4.75 11.81
N ALA A 197 3.45 -4.51 11.19
CA ALA A 197 3.51 -4.00 9.83
C ALA A 197 2.90 -4.97 8.79
N VAL A 198 3.14 -6.28 8.95
CA VAL A 198 2.55 -7.31 8.07
C VAL A 198 1.03 -7.34 8.20
N ILE A 199 0.48 -7.22 9.41
CA ILE A 199 -0.97 -7.09 9.62
C ILE A 199 -1.50 -5.86 8.87
N GLY A 200 -0.78 -4.75 8.89
CA GLY A 200 -1.13 -3.56 8.10
C GLY A 200 -1.13 -3.83 6.60
N PHE A 201 -0.13 -4.54 6.06
CA PHE A 201 -0.10 -4.93 4.65
C PHE A 201 -1.31 -5.79 4.24
N LEU A 202 -1.68 -6.79 5.05
CA LEU A 202 -2.85 -7.64 4.81
C LEU A 202 -4.17 -6.86 4.88
N THR A 203 -4.25 -5.89 5.78
CA THR A 203 -5.42 -5.02 5.93
C THR A 203 -5.58 -4.11 4.71
N VAL A 204 -4.50 -3.50 4.25
CA VAL A 204 -4.48 -2.65 3.04
C VAL A 204 -4.85 -3.45 1.80
N LEU A 205 -4.37 -4.68 1.70
CA LEU A 205 -4.73 -5.58 0.62
C LEU A 205 -6.24 -5.81 0.52
N SER A 206 -6.89 -6.04 1.67
CA SER A 206 -8.35 -6.19 1.74
C SER A 206 -9.08 -4.91 1.32
N TYR A 207 -8.52 -3.76 1.68
CA TYR A 207 -9.03 -2.46 1.27
C TYR A 207 -8.92 -2.22 -0.25
N SER A 208 -7.75 -2.49 -0.83
CA SER A 208 -7.48 -2.38 -2.26
C SER A 208 -8.38 -3.31 -3.09
N LEU A 209 -8.65 -4.51 -2.57
CA LEU A 209 -9.59 -5.45 -3.16
C LEU A 209 -11.01 -4.86 -3.24
N TYR A 210 -11.51 -4.28 -2.15
CA TYR A 210 -12.85 -3.67 -2.12
C TYR A 210 -12.97 -2.51 -3.12
N ASP A 211 -11.95 -1.65 -3.18
CA ASP A 211 -11.92 -0.53 -4.14
C ASP A 211 -11.91 -1.04 -5.59
N SER A 212 -11.09 -2.05 -5.88
CA SER A 212 -11.03 -2.69 -7.21
C SER A 212 -12.37 -3.28 -7.62
N VAL A 213 -13.09 -3.95 -6.71
CA VAL A 213 -14.44 -4.49 -6.96
C VAL A 213 -15.40 -3.41 -7.39
N VAL A 214 -15.44 -2.28 -6.67
CA VAL A 214 -16.37 -1.20 -6.96
C VAL A 214 -16.05 -0.52 -8.29
N VAL A 215 -14.77 -0.28 -8.58
CA VAL A 215 -14.33 0.30 -9.86
C VAL A 215 -14.71 -0.63 -11.02
N PHE A 216 -14.42 -1.94 -10.91
CA PHE A 216 -14.73 -2.88 -11.98
C PHE A 216 -16.22 -3.19 -12.12
N ASP A 217 -16.99 -3.15 -11.05
CA ASP A 217 -18.45 -3.20 -11.14
C ASP A 217 -18.98 -2.01 -11.94
N LYS A 218 -18.45 -0.80 -11.69
CA LYS A 218 -18.86 0.37 -12.47
C LYS A 218 -18.40 0.29 -13.92
N VAL A 219 -17.22 -0.27 -14.18
CA VAL A 219 -16.76 -0.56 -15.55
C VAL A 219 -17.69 -1.55 -16.24
N ARG A 220 -18.12 -2.61 -15.55
CA ARG A 220 -19.08 -3.57 -16.08
C ARG A 220 -20.42 -2.91 -16.39
N GLU A 221 -20.95 -2.12 -15.47
CA GLU A 221 -22.20 -1.36 -15.66
C GLU A 221 -22.12 -0.42 -16.87
N ASN A 222 -21.06 0.39 -16.98
CA ASN A 222 -20.91 1.35 -18.07
C ASN A 222 -20.59 0.69 -19.43
N THR A 223 -20.14 -0.56 -19.44
CA THR A 223 -19.80 -1.29 -20.67
C THR A 223 -20.80 -2.37 -21.05
N GLU A 224 -21.88 -2.51 -20.29
CA GLU A 224 -22.92 -3.50 -20.52
C GLU A 224 -23.61 -3.28 -21.87
N GLY A 225 -23.71 -4.35 -22.66
CA GLY A 225 -24.37 -4.34 -23.97
C GLY A 225 -23.64 -3.58 -25.09
N LEU A 226 -22.53 -2.89 -24.82
CA LEU A 226 -21.79 -2.15 -25.85
C LEU A 226 -21.16 -3.06 -26.91
N LEU A 227 -20.61 -4.20 -26.48
CA LEU A 227 -19.94 -5.15 -27.37
C LEU A 227 -20.92 -5.99 -28.17
N ASP A 228 -22.09 -6.28 -27.59
CA ASP A 228 -23.11 -7.15 -28.19
C ASP A 228 -24.18 -6.35 -28.97
N GLY A 229 -24.06 -5.02 -29.01
CA GLY A 229 -24.97 -4.13 -29.73
C GLY A 229 -26.34 -3.96 -29.08
N THR A 230 -26.52 -4.40 -27.85
CA THR A 230 -27.78 -4.30 -27.08
C THR A 230 -27.85 -3.03 -26.23
N ALA A 231 -26.78 -2.24 -26.19
CA ALA A 231 -26.75 -0.98 -25.47
C ALA A 231 -27.77 0.04 -26.01
N PRO A 232 -28.36 0.89 -25.15
CA PRO A 232 -29.22 2.00 -25.56
C PRO A 232 -28.54 2.91 -26.61
N PRO A 233 -29.31 3.56 -27.50
CA PRO A 233 -28.75 4.42 -28.56
C PRO A 233 -27.83 5.53 -28.04
N GLU A 234 -28.13 6.07 -26.85
CA GLU A 234 -27.35 7.11 -26.18
C GLU A 234 -25.93 6.64 -25.78
N LEU A 235 -25.77 5.34 -25.53
CA LEU A 235 -24.50 4.71 -25.14
C LEU A 235 -23.78 4.11 -26.36
N ALA A 236 -24.52 3.66 -27.37
CA ALA A 236 -23.96 3.03 -28.58
C ALA A 236 -23.02 3.96 -29.38
N GLY A 237 -23.24 5.28 -29.30
CA GLY A 237 -22.39 6.30 -29.93
C GLY A 237 -21.08 6.62 -29.18
N ARG A 238 -20.84 6.04 -27.99
CA ARG A 238 -19.64 6.30 -27.19
C ARG A 238 -18.64 5.17 -27.32
N LYS A 239 -17.34 5.48 -27.35
CA LYS A 239 -16.29 4.45 -27.43
C LYS A 239 -16.22 3.63 -26.15
N TYR A 240 -15.93 2.34 -26.28
CA TYR A 240 -15.71 1.44 -25.15
C TYR A 240 -14.66 1.98 -24.18
N SER A 241 -13.51 2.45 -24.68
CA SER A 241 -12.46 3.10 -23.89
C SER A 241 -12.97 4.27 -23.03
N ASP A 242 -13.87 5.07 -23.60
CA ASP A 242 -14.41 6.25 -22.94
C ASP A 242 -15.35 5.85 -21.80
N GLN A 243 -16.10 4.75 -21.96
CA GLN A 243 -16.95 4.21 -20.89
C GLN A 243 -16.14 3.60 -19.75
N VAL A 244 -15.02 2.93 -20.05
CA VAL A 244 -14.08 2.49 -19.02
C VAL A 244 -13.50 3.68 -18.28
N ASN A 245 -13.06 4.73 -18.99
CA ASN A 245 -12.53 5.93 -18.36
C ASN A 245 -13.58 6.67 -17.51
N LEU A 246 -14.81 6.75 -18.00
CA LEU A 246 -15.93 7.35 -17.29
C LEU A 246 -16.23 6.59 -16.00
N ALA A 247 -16.20 5.25 -16.01
CA ALA A 247 -16.42 4.45 -14.82
C ALA A 247 -15.40 4.76 -13.72
N VAL A 248 -14.11 4.86 -14.08
CA VAL A 248 -13.04 5.24 -13.14
C VAL A 248 -13.26 6.64 -12.58
N ASN A 249 -13.69 7.60 -13.41
CA ASN A 249 -13.96 8.96 -12.95
C ASN A 249 -15.20 9.04 -12.03
N GLN A 250 -16.23 8.24 -12.29
CA GLN A 250 -17.44 8.16 -11.48
C GLN A 250 -17.15 7.59 -10.08
N THR A 251 -16.24 6.63 -9.98
CA THR A 251 -15.84 6.03 -8.70
C THR A 251 -14.73 6.80 -8.01
N LEU A 252 -13.99 7.66 -8.70
CA LEU A 252 -12.82 8.39 -8.17
C LEU A 252 -13.11 9.12 -6.85
N VAL A 253 -14.22 9.87 -6.76
CA VAL A 253 -14.57 10.59 -5.53
C VAL A 253 -14.90 9.63 -4.39
N ARG A 254 -15.54 8.50 -4.69
CA ARG A 254 -15.81 7.46 -3.70
C ARG A 254 -14.49 6.88 -3.18
N SER A 255 -13.61 6.46 -4.08
CA SER A 255 -12.28 5.91 -3.73
C SER A 255 -11.47 6.89 -2.89
N ILE A 256 -11.41 8.16 -3.30
CA ILE A 256 -10.75 9.23 -2.52
C ILE A 256 -11.40 9.38 -1.15
N ASN A 257 -12.73 9.48 -1.06
CA ASN A 257 -13.42 9.66 0.22
C ASN A 257 -13.17 8.49 1.16
N THR A 258 -13.30 7.25 0.68
CA THR A 258 -13.02 6.08 1.50
C THR A 258 -11.55 6.07 1.94
N SER A 259 -10.61 6.53 1.11
CA SER A 259 -9.18 6.55 1.43
C SER A 259 -8.87 7.60 2.47
N VAL A 260 -9.43 8.80 2.33
CA VAL A 260 -9.29 9.90 3.28
C VAL A 260 -9.90 9.53 4.63
N VAL A 261 -11.09 8.93 4.65
CA VAL A 261 -11.73 8.47 5.89
C VAL A 261 -10.89 7.40 6.60
N GLY A 262 -10.17 6.55 5.87
CA GLY A 262 -9.24 5.57 6.45
C GLY A 262 -7.92 6.19 6.90
N ILE A 263 -7.32 7.05 6.07
CA ILE A 263 -6.01 7.67 6.34
C ILE A 263 -6.08 8.67 7.49
N LEU A 264 -7.19 9.39 7.70
CA LEU A 264 -7.24 10.43 8.73
C LEU A 264 -7.04 9.87 10.16
N PRO A 265 -7.78 8.85 10.62
CA PRO A 265 -7.52 8.24 11.93
C PRO A 265 -6.15 7.57 12.01
N VAL A 266 -5.75 6.85 10.96
CA VAL A 266 -4.46 6.17 10.90
C VAL A 266 -3.30 7.18 10.96
N GLY A 267 -3.41 8.29 10.24
CA GLY A 267 -2.48 9.40 10.23
C GLY A 267 -2.45 10.12 11.58
N SER A 268 -3.60 10.32 12.23
CA SER A 268 -3.65 10.84 13.60
C SER A 268 -2.87 9.93 14.55
N ILE A 269 -3.05 8.61 14.48
CA ILE A 269 -2.27 7.66 15.28
C ILE A 269 -0.79 7.73 14.91
N LEU A 270 -0.45 7.79 13.62
CA LEU A 270 0.94 7.82 13.16
C LEU A 270 1.67 9.09 13.60
N PHE A 271 1.06 10.28 13.45
CA PHE A 271 1.72 11.55 13.71
C PHE A 271 1.52 12.05 15.15
N ILE A 272 0.31 11.93 15.69
CA ILE A 272 0.03 12.34 17.09
C ILE A 272 0.51 11.26 18.04
N GLY A 273 0.27 9.99 17.73
CA GLY A 273 0.80 8.89 18.54
C GLY A 273 2.32 8.90 18.57
N TRP A 274 3.00 9.23 17.47
CA TRP A 274 4.45 9.41 17.50
C TRP A 274 4.92 10.54 18.44
N LEU A 275 4.16 11.63 18.56
CA LEU A 275 4.48 12.75 19.44
C LEU A 275 4.10 12.51 20.91
N VAL A 276 3.05 11.72 21.18
CA VAL A 276 2.44 11.59 22.52
C VAL A 276 2.65 10.21 23.14
N LEU A 277 2.62 9.15 22.34
CA LEU A 277 2.71 7.76 22.78
C LEU A 277 4.12 7.17 22.57
N GLY A 278 5.02 7.90 21.90
CA GLY A 278 6.35 7.43 21.57
C GLY A 278 6.37 6.38 20.46
N ALA A 279 7.47 5.63 20.38
CA ALA A 279 7.59 4.53 19.43
C ALA A 279 6.99 3.22 19.99
N GLY A 280 6.46 2.37 19.11
CA GLY A 280 5.89 1.08 19.51
C GLY A 280 5.05 0.43 18.42
N THR A 281 4.43 -0.71 18.76
CA THR A 281 3.67 -1.56 17.83
C THR A 281 2.56 -0.82 17.06
N LEU A 282 1.91 0.16 17.72
CA LEU A 282 0.86 0.96 17.11
C LEU A 282 1.39 1.90 16.02
N LYS A 283 2.63 2.39 16.15
CA LYS A 283 3.32 3.18 15.13
C LYS A 283 3.59 2.32 13.89
N ASP A 284 4.07 1.10 14.06
CA ASP A 284 4.39 0.22 12.92
C ASP A 284 3.15 -0.20 12.15
N LEU A 285 2.06 -0.51 12.87
CA LEU A 285 0.76 -0.80 12.26
C LEU A 285 0.19 0.44 11.55
N SER A 286 0.25 1.63 12.17
CA SER A 286 -0.28 2.84 11.54
C SER A 286 0.54 3.28 10.33
N LEU A 287 1.87 3.13 10.35
CA LEU A 287 2.75 3.43 9.22
C LEU A 287 2.44 2.54 8.01
N SER A 288 2.30 1.23 8.23
CA SER A 288 2.00 0.26 7.16
C SER A 288 0.63 0.52 6.54
N LEU A 289 -0.38 0.80 7.36
CA LEU A 289 -1.70 1.22 6.91
C LEU A 289 -1.65 2.55 6.16
N PHE A 290 -0.90 3.54 6.66
CA PHE A 290 -0.83 4.88 6.06
C PHE A 290 -0.22 4.82 4.65
N VAL A 291 0.96 4.21 4.51
CA VAL A 291 1.63 4.04 3.21
C VAL A 291 0.76 3.16 2.30
N GLY A 292 0.26 2.06 2.84
CA GLY A 292 -0.49 1.09 2.07
C GLY A 292 -1.83 1.62 1.54
N ILE A 293 -2.59 2.42 2.30
CA ILE A 293 -3.85 3.00 1.78
C ILE A 293 -3.55 3.96 0.62
N ILE A 294 -2.52 4.81 0.75
CA ILE A 294 -2.13 5.74 -0.33
C ILE A 294 -1.75 4.96 -1.60
N VAL A 295 -0.88 3.97 -1.45
CA VAL A 295 -0.39 3.15 -2.57
C VAL A 295 -1.51 2.29 -3.17
N GLY A 296 -2.37 1.70 -2.33
CA GLY A 296 -3.49 0.86 -2.73
C GLY A 296 -4.51 1.62 -3.57
N THR A 297 -4.89 2.82 -3.15
CA THR A 297 -5.81 3.69 -3.91
C THR A 297 -5.20 4.12 -5.24
N ALA A 298 -3.90 4.45 -5.25
CA ALA A 298 -3.20 4.75 -6.48
C ALA A 298 -3.14 3.53 -7.41
N ALA A 299 -2.93 2.33 -6.87
CA ALA A 299 -2.82 1.11 -7.66
C ALA A 299 -4.11 0.76 -8.41
N THR A 300 -5.28 0.91 -7.78
CA THR A 300 -6.56 0.68 -8.48
C THR A 300 -6.73 1.62 -9.67
N LEU A 301 -6.43 2.92 -9.48
CA LEU A 301 -6.65 3.98 -10.46
C LEU A 301 -5.63 3.98 -11.60
N PHE A 302 -4.36 3.72 -11.29
CA PHE A 302 -3.24 3.85 -12.24
C PHE A 302 -2.72 2.51 -12.76
N VAL A 303 -3.15 1.38 -12.18
CA VAL A 303 -2.74 0.03 -12.63
C VAL A 303 -3.93 -0.76 -13.11
N ALA A 304 -4.91 -1.02 -12.24
CA ALA A 304 -5.97 -1.96 -12.54
C ALA A 304 -6.84 -1.51 -13.72
N ALA A 305 -7.41 -0.31 -13.67
CA ALA A 305 -8.26 0.17 -14.75
C ALA A 305 -7.51 0.43 -16.08
N PRO A 306 -6.30 1.06 -16.08
CA PRO A 306 -5.52 1.22 -17.30
C PRO A 306 -5.06 -0.10 -17.92
N LEU A 307 -4.68 -1.10 -17.11
CA LEU A 307 -4.31 -2.42 -17.59
C LEU A 307 -5.51 -3.14 -18.23
N TYR A 308 -6.68 -3.05 -17.60
CA TYR A 308 -7.90 -3.61 -18.16
C TYR A 308 -8.22 -3.02 -19.53
N ALA A 309 -8.18 -1.69 -19.65
CA ALA A 309 -8.43 -1.02 -20.93
C ALA A 309 -7.41 -1.43 -22.01
N LEU A 310 -6.13 -1.57 -21.65
CA LEU A 310 -5.09 -2.04 -22.57
C LEU A 310 -5.36 -3.46 -23.07
N LEU A 311 -5.75 -4.37 -22.17
CA LEU A 311 -6.07 -5.77 -22.50
C LEU A 311 -7.32 -5.89 -23.39
N ARG A 312 -8.31 -5.00 -23.20
CA ARG A 312 -9.53 -4.95 -24.01
C ARG A 312 -9.32 -4.31 -25.39
N ARG A 313 -8.46 -3.30 -25.50
CA ARG A 313 -8.21 -2.57 -26.76
C ARG A 313 -7.74 -3.46 -27.92
N GLY A 314 -7.11 -4.60 -27.62
CA GLY A 314 -6.67 -5.57 -28.62
C GLY A 314 -7.80 -6.45 -29.19
N GLU A 315 -9.01 -6.39 -28.65
CA GLU A 315 -10.11 -7.25 -29.09
C GLU A 315 -10.78 -6.72 -30.37
N PRO A 316 -11.06 -7.58 -31.37
CA PRO A 316 -11.76 -7.18 -32.58
C PRO A 316 -13.13 -6.56 -32.30
N ALA A 317 -13.89 -7.11 -31.34
CA ALA A 317 -15.20 -6.58 -30.96
C ALA A 317 -15.13 -5.15 -30.38
N VAL A 318 -14.09 -4.86 -29.60
CA VAL A 318 -13.86 -3.51 -29.05
C VAL A 318 -13.48 -2.55 -30.19
N GLN A 319 -12.58 -2.95 -31.08
CA GLN A 319 -12.16 -2.12 -32.21
C GLN A 319 -13.33 -1.82 -33.17
N GLU A 320 -14.16 -2.81 -33.45
CA GLU A 320 -15.34 -2.65 -34.29
C GLU A 320 -16.37 -1.72 -33.63
N GLN A 321 -16.61 -1.86 -32.32
CA GLN A 321 -17.48 -0.97 -31.57
C GLN A 321 -16.97 0.47 -31.59
N GLU A 322 -15.67 0.67 -31.34
CA GLU A 322 -15.06 2.01 -31.34
C GLU A 322 -15.10 2.66 -32.73
N ALA A 323 -14.91 1.88 -33.80
CA ALA A 323 -15.03 2.35 -35.18
C ALA A 323 -16.48 2.77 -35.51
N ARG A 324 -17.48 1.96 -35.11
CA ARG A 324 -18.91 2.27 -35.28
C ARG A 324 -19.33 3.52 -34.49
N ALA A 325 -18.83 3.67 -33.27
CA ALA A 325 -19.06 4.85 -32.45
C ALA A 325 -18.43 6.11 -33.08
N GLY A 326 -17.20 5.99 -33.59
CA GLY A 326 -16.51 7.07 -34.30
C GLY A 326 -17.27 7.54 -35.54
N ALA A 327 -17.69 6.61 -36.39
CA ALA A 327 -18.45 6.94 -37.61
C ALA A 327 -19.81 7.57 -37.30
N SER A 328 -20.48 7.16 -36.22
CA SER A 328 -21.74 7.77 -35.78
C SER A 328 -21.54 9.20 -35.27
N ALA A 329 -20.43 9.46 -34.55
CA ALA A 329 -20.09 10.78 -34.06
C ALA A 329 -19.72 11.75 -35.18
N GLU A 330 -18.99 11.29 -36.20
CA GLU A 330 -18.65 12.09 -37.39
C GLU A 330 -19.92 12.52 -38.15
N ARG A 331 -20.86 11.59 -38.39
CA ARG A 331 -22.15 11.91 -39.04
C ARG A 331 -22.95 12.94 -38.27
N ALA A 332 -23.04 12.80 -36.95
CA ALA A 332 -23.76 13.76 -36.11
C ALA A 332 -23.11 15.16 -36.11
N ALA A 333 -21.77 15.23 -36.21
CA ALA A 333 -21.05 16.49 -36.34
C ALA A 333 -21.29 17.16 -37.70
N GLU A 334 -21.32 16.39 -38.79
CA GLU A 334 -21.64 16.89 -40.13
C GLU A 334 -23.07 17.43 -40.22
N GLU A 335 -24.06 16.73 -39.65
CA GLU A 335 -25.45 17.17 -39.59
C GLU A 335 -25.62 18.47 -38.77
N SER A 336 -24.86 18.63 -37.69
CA SER A 336 -24.88 19.85 -36.88
C SER A 336 -24.21 21.05 -37.55
N LEU A 337 -23.29 20.84 -38.51
CA LEU A 337 -22.64 21.91 -39.27
C LEU A 337 -23.45 22.32 -40.51
N ALA A 338 -24.38 21.47 -40.95
CA ALA A 338 -25.27 21.72 -42.08
C ALA A 338 -26.53 22.53 -41.70
N HIS A 339 -26.77 22.77 -40.41
CA HIS A 339 -27.88 23.55 -39.84
C HIS A 339 -27.39 24.85 -39.21
#